data_AF-A0A951INL2-F1
#
_entry.id   AF-A0A951INL2-F1
#
_cell.length_a   1.000
_cell.length_b   1.000
_cell.length_c   1.000
_cell.angle_alpha   90.00
_cell.angle_beta   90.00
_cell.angle_gamma   90.00
#
_symmetry.space_group_name_H-M   'P 1'
#
loop_
_entity.id
_entity.type
_entity.pdbx_description
1 polymer ?
#
loop_
_entity_poly.entity_id
_entity_poly.type
_entity_poly.pdbx_seq_one_letter_code
_entity_poly.pdbx_strand_id
1 'polypeptide(L)'
;MVQTNTLTIALAALFTLSGCGSIASSTNSLSDDRLKTEAAGSIGLSPGDLSLLNRRTEGTNTFYAVKARDGKEYNCVINGGNLLSFGMTNPPNCKRKGS
;
A
#
# COMPACT_ATOMS: atom_id res chain seq x y z
N MET A 1 -27.80 39.96 17.89
CA MET A 1 -27.45 39.67 16.49
C MET A 1 -26.04 39.10 16.51
N VAL A 2 -25.91 37.77 16.40
CA VAL A 2 -24.61 37.06 16.58
C VAL A 2 -23.85 37.13 15.27
N GLN A 3 -22.93 38.09 15.17
CA GLN A 3 -21.97 38.19 14.08
C GLN A 3 -20.77 37.28 14.38
N THR A 4 -21.00 35.96 14.37
CA THR A 4 -19.90 34.98 14.48
C THR A 4 -19.52 34.46 13.11
N ASN A 5 -18.45 35.05 12.58
CA ASN A 5 -17.29 34.27 12.14
C ASN A 5 -17.49 33.28 10.97
N THR A 6 -17.98 33.77 9.83
CA THR A 6 -17.88 33.06 8.53
C THR A 6 -16.45 32.72 8.14
N LEU A 7 -15.46 33.49 8.62
CA LEU A 7 -14.04 33.28 8.32
C LEU A 7 -13.43 32.04 9.02
N THR A 8 -13.98 31.64 10.18
CA THR A 8 -13.44 30.51 10.97
C THR A 8 -13.84 29.16 10.40
N ILE A 9 -15.01 29.08 9.77
CA ILE A 9 -15.49 27.85 9.12
C ILE A 9 -14.63 27.54 7.88
N ALA A 10 -14.22 28.57 7.12
CA ALA A 10 -13.34 28.41 5.96
C ALA A 10 -11.93 27.92 6.34
N LEU A 11 -11.41 28.31 7.51
CA LEU A 11 -10.08 27.91 7.96
C LEU A 11 -10.05 26.47 8.51
N ALA A 12 -11.14 25.99 9.10
CA ALA A 12 -11.26 24.60 9.58
C ALA A 12 -11.29 23.57 8.43
N ALA A 13 -11.86 23.93 7.28
CA ALA A 13 -11.94 23.05 6.10
C ALA A 13 -10.58 22.80 5.41
N LEU A 14 -9.58 23.68 5.63
CA LEU A 14 -8.26 23.53 5.03
C LEU A 14 -7.37 22.51 5.77
N PHE A 15 -7.68 22.18 7.03
CA PHE A 15 -6.91 21.20 7.82
C PHE A 15 -7.25 19.75 7.49
N THR A 16 -8.31 19.47 6.73
CA THR A 16 -8.72 18.09 6.41
C THR A 16 -8.10 17.54 5.13
N LEU A 17 -7.45 18.37 4.29
CA LEU A 17 -6.92 17.91 2.99
C LEU A 17 -5.49 17.35 3.03
N SER A 18 -4.74 17.53 4.13
CA SER A 18 -3.40 16.94 4.29
C SER A 18 -3.41 15.48 4.73
N GLY A 19 -4.59 14.87 4.94
CA GLY A 19 -4.75 13.53 5.52
C GLY A 19 -4.95 12.37 4.54
N CYS A 20 -5.18 12.61 3.24
CA CYS A 20 -5.55 11.52 2.30
C CYS A 20 -4.49 10.41 2.20
N GLY A 21 -3.20 10.77 2.24
CA GLY A 21 -2.10 9.80 2.25
C GLY A 21 -2.06 8.95 3.53
N SER A 22 -2.33 9.56 4.68
CA SER A 22 -2.39 8.86 5.98
C SER A 22 -3.61 7.95 6.08
N ILE A 23 -4.76 8.37 5.53
CA ILE A 23 -5.98 7.55 5.48
C ILE A 23 -5.77 6.34 4.57
N ALA A 24 -5.17 6.53 3.38
CA ALA A 24 -4.87 5.43 2.46
C ALA A 24 -3.94 4.39 3.09
N SER A 25 -2.90 4.85 3.81
CA SER A 25 -1.95 3.95 4.46
C SER A 25 -2.58 3.20 5.65
N SER A 26 -3.29 3.91 6.52
CA SER A 26 -3.94 3.33 7.71
C SER A 26 -5.10 2.39 7.40
N THR A 27 -5.71 2.50 6.21
CA THR A 27 -6.83 1.65 5.78
C THR A 27 -6.40 0.50 4.85
N ASN A 28 -5.09 0.24 4.71
CA ASN A 28 -4.61 -0.88 3.92
C ASN A 28 -4.99 -2.22 4.58
N SER A 29 -5.64 -3.09 3.81
CA SER A 29 -6.15 -4.39 4.26
C SER A 29 -5.45 -5.58 3.59
N LEU A 30 -4.33 -5.35 2.90
CA LEU A 30 -3.58 -6.43 2.25
C LEU A 30 -2.97 -7.34 3.31
N SER A 31 -3.34 -8.61 3.30
CA SER A 31 -2.68 -9.64 4.12
C SER A 31 -1.35 -10.05 3.50
N ASP A 32 -0.49 -10.65 4.31
CA ASP A 32 0.81 -11.15 3.85
C ASP A 32 0.66 -12.28 2.82
N ASP A 33 -0.36 -13.12 2.97
CA ASP A 33 -0.70 -14.15 1.98
C ASP A 33 -1.16 -13.55 0.65
N ARG A 34 -1.91 -12.45 0.68
CA ARG A 34 -2.28 -11.70 -0.53
C ARG A 34 -1.03 -11.13 -1.20
N LEU A 35 -0.13 -10.51 -0.44
CA LEU A 35 1.13 -9.96 -0.97
C LEU A 35 2.02 -11.03 -1.63
N LYS A 36 2.15 -12.20 -1.00
CA LYS A 36 2.88 -13.34 -1.58
C LYS A 36 2.20 -13.86 -2.84
N THR A 37 0.87 -14.00 -2.84
CA THR A 37 0.12 -14.50 -3.99
C THR A 37 0.28 -13.59 -5.21
N GLU A 38 0.15 -12.28 -5.00
CA GLU A 38 0.31 -11.29 -6.06
C GLU A 38 1.75 -11.22 -6.58
N ALA A 39 2.75 -11.28 -5.68
CA ALA A 39 4.16 -11.33 -6.08
C ALA A 39 4.50 -12.60 -6.87
N ALA A 40 4.02 -13.75 -6.41
CA ALA A 40 4.19 -15.04 -7.08
C ALA A 40 3.68 -14.99 -8.52
N GLY A 41 2.48 -14.43 -8.73
CA GLY A 41 1.93 -14.21 -10.07
C GLY A 41 2.81 -13.32 -10.96
N SER A 42 3.40 -12.25 -10.42
CA SER A 42 4.19 -11.30 -11.22
C SER A 42 5.62 -11.77 -11.53
N ILE A 43 6.21 -12.64 -10.70
CA ILE A 43 7.57 -13.18 -10.90
C ILE A 43 7.59 -14.64 -11.38
N GLY A 44 6.43 -15.24 -11.63
CA GLY A 44 6.31 -16.59 -12.17
C GLY A 44 6.71 -17.70 -11.19
N LEU A 45 6.44 -17.52 -9.90
CA LEU A 45 6.72 -18.50 -8.83
C LEU A 45 5.42 -18.96 -8.16
N SER A 46 5.49 -20.00 -7.32
CA SER A 46 4.36 -20.40 -6.48
C SER A 46 4.31 -19.53 -5.20
N PRO A 47 3.13 -19.16 -4.69
CA PRO A 47 3.01 -18.43 -3.43
C PRO A 47 3.67 -19.17 -2.25
N GLY A 48 3.60 -20.51 -2.24
CA GLY A 48 4.23 -21.36 -1.22
C GLY A 48 5.76 -21.40 -1.30
N ASP A 49 6.36 -20.86 -2.37
CA ASP A 49 7.81 -20.74 -2.51
C ASP A 49 8.34 -19.39 -2.00
N LEU A 50 7.44 -18.49 -1.57
CA LEU A 50 7.79 -17.14 -1.13
C LEU A 50 7.60 -16.97 0.37
N SER A 51 8.56 -16.28 0.99
CA SER A 51 8.46 -15.75 2.34
C SER A 51 8.45 -14.22 2.29
N LEU A 52 7.53 -13.57 3.00
CA LEU A 52 7.53 -12.13 3.15
C LEU A 52 8.66 -11.73 4.12
N LEU A 53 9.54 -10.82 3.70
CA LEU A 53 10.65 -10.33 4.52
C LEU A 53 10.31 -9.05 5.27
N ASN A 54 9.68 -8.11 4.56
CA ASN A 54 9.26 -6.83 5.11
C ASN A 54 8.08 -6.28 4.31
N ARG A 55 7.39 -5.31 4.89
CA ARG A 55 6.36 -4.50 4.23
C ARG A 55 6.31 -3.12 4.86
N ARG A 56 5.93 -2.13 4.05
CA ARG A 56 5.58 -0.78 4.49
C ARG A 56 4.53 -0.21 3.55
N THR A 57 3.61 0.57 4.10
CA THR A 57 2.54 1.18 3.32
C THR A 57 2.68 2.69 3.39
N GLU A 58 2.75 3.34 2.23
CA GLU A 58 2.88 4.79 2.08
C GLU A 58 1.85 5.27 1.07
N GLY A 59 0.87 6.06 1.52
CA GLY A 59 -0.28 6.44 0.69
C GLY A 59 -1.05 5.21 0.23
N THR A 60 -1.26 5.10 -1.08
CA THR A 60 -1.96 3.97 -1.71
C THR A 60 -1.04 2.82 -2.11
N ASN A 61 0.27 2.94 -1.86
CA ASN A 61 1.25 1.93 -2.22
C ASN A 61 1.66 1.10 -1.01
N THR A 62 1.82 -0.20 -1.23
CA THR A 62 2.52 -1.10 -0.31
C THR A 62 3.82 -1.56 -0.97
N PHE A 63 4.94 -1.21 -0.34
CA PHE A 63 6.29 -1.64 -0.70
C PHE A 63 6.65 -2.83 0.18
N TYR A 64 7.14 -3.90 -0.42
CA TYR A 64 7.44 -5.12 0.32
C TYR A 64 8.55 -5.92 -0.36
N ALA A 65 9.19 -6.79 0.40
CA ALA A 65 10.20 -7.70 -0.12
C ALA A 65 9.78 -9.15 0.14
N VAL A 66 10.00 -10.01 -0.86
CA VAL A 66 9.82 -11.46 -0.74
C VAL A 66 11.13 -12.19 -1.01
N LYS A 67 11.32 -13.33 -0.36
CA LYS A 67 12.43 -14.25 -0.59
C LYS A 67 11.89 -15.58 -1.12
N ALA A 68 12.42 -16.01 -2.25
CA ALA A 68 12.15 -17.33 -2.80
C ALA A 68 12.95 -18.42 -2.08
N ARG A 69 12.49 -19.68 -2.14
CA ARG A 69 13.20 -20.84 -1.55
C ARG A 69 14.63 -21.01 -2.07
N ASP A 70 14.90 -20.60 -3.30
CA ASP A 70 16.24 -20.61 -3.91
C ASP A 70 17.15 -19.47 -3.40
N GLY A 71 16.66 -18.67 -2.45
CA GLY A 71 17.40 -17.58 -1.82
C GLY A 71 17.30 -16.24 -2.55
N LYS A 72 16.70 -16.17 -3.75
CA LYS A 72 16.54 -14.91 -4.47
C LYS A 72 15.55 -13.99 -3.75
N GLU A 73 15.92 -12.71 -3.62
CA GLU A 73 15.06 -11.68 -3.05
C GLU A 73 14.50 -10.77 -4.15
N TYR A 74 13.25 -10.35 -3.97
CA TYR A 74 12.55 -9.45 -4.88
C TYR A 74 11.92 -8.31 -4.09
N ASN A 75 12.13 -7.08 -4.57
CA ASN A 75 11.42 -5.90 -4.07
C ASN A 75 10.19 -5.69 -4.96
N CYS A 76 9.04 -5.55 -4.34
CA CYS A 76 7.76 -5.39 -5.01
C CYS A 76 7.07 -4.11 -4.55
N VAL A 77 6.33 -3.49 -5.46
CA VAL A 77 5.35 -2.47 -5.12
C VAL A 77 3.99 -2.87 -5.67
N ILE A 78 2.97 -2.80 -4.81
CA ILE A 78 1.56 -2.99 -5.17
C ILE A 78 0.78 -1.72 -4.84
N ASN A 79 -0.13 -1.33 -5.72
CA ASN A 79 -0.99 -0.17 -5.53
C ASN A 79 -2.44 -0.62 -5.26
N GLY A 80 -3.08 0.02 -4.27
CA GLY A 80 -4.45 -0.26 -3.86
C GLY A 80 -4.54 -1.01 -2.52
N GLY A 81 -5.58 -1.85 -2.38
CA GLY A 81 -5.83 -2.64 -1.17
C GLY A 81 -6.20 -1.80 0.05
N ASN A 82 -6.63 -0.56 -0.16
CA ASN A 82 -7.08 0.37 0.88
C ASN A 82 -8.52 0.84 0.62
N LEU A 83 -9.09 1.59 1.56
CA LEU A 83 -10.47 2.06 1.48
C LEU A 83 -10.75 2.91 0.22
N LEU A 84 -9.79 3.75 -0.21
CA LEU A 84 -9.96 4.61 -1.39
C LEU A 84 -10.04 3.80 -2.69
N SER A 85 -9.39 2.64 -2.71
CA SER A 85 -9.47 1.67 -3.81
C SER A 85 -10.60 0.64 -3.66
N PHE A 86 -11.45 0.75 -2.62
CA PHE A 86 -12.43 -0.28 -2.26
C PHE A 86 -11.82 -1.69 -2.17
N GLY A 87 -10.57 -1.78 -1.70
CA GLY A 87 -9.82 -3.04 -1.62
C GLY A 87 -9.26 -3.57 -2.95
N MET A 88 -9.54 -2.95 -4.10
CA MET A 88 -8.98 -3.37 -5.39
C MET A 88 -7.48 -3.11 -5.46
N THR A 89 -6.77 -3.92 -6.24
CA THR A 89 -5.32 -3.82 -6.45
C THR A 89 -4.94 -3.92 -7.90
N ASN A 90 -3.89 -3.20 -8.30
CA ASN A 90 -3.16 -3.51 -9.53
C ASN A 90 -2.15 -4.64 -9.28
N PRO A 91 -1.79 -5.45 -10.30
CA PRO A 91 -0.71 -6.42 -10.17
C PRO A 91 0.59 -5.74 -9.71
N PRO A 92 1.42 -6.39 -8.88
CA PRO A 92 2.63 -5.77 -8.35
C PRO A 92 3.74 -5.72 -9.39
N ASN A 93 4.52 -4.64 -9.38
CA ASN A 93 5.78 -4.58 -10.08
C ASN A 93 6.89 -5.09 -9.15
N CYS A 94 7.46 -6.25 -9.49
CA CYS A 94 8.52 -6.89 -8.73
C CYS A 94 9.85 -6.87 -9.50
N LYS A 95 10.93 -6.55 -8.81
CA LYS A 95 12.30 -6.54 -9.33
C LYS A 95 13.20 -7.36 -8.44
N ARG A 96 14.10 -8.13 -9.05
CA ARG A 96 15.12 -8.87 -8.30
C ARG A 96 16.04 -7.88 -7.58
N LYS A 97 16.38 -8.15 -6.33
CA LYS A 97 17.31 -7.32 -5.58
C LYS A 97 18.72 -7.52 -6.14
N GLY A 98 19.40 -6.42 -6.47
CA GLY A 98 20.77 -6.44 -7.01
C GLY A 98 20.86 -6.82 -8.50
N SER A 99 19.77 -6.73 -9.26
CA SER A 99 19.77 -6.81 -10.73
C SER A 99 19.88 -5.44 -11.39
#